data_AF-A0A7W6NWF4-F1
#
_entry.id   AF-A0A7W6NWF4-F1
#
_cell.length_a   1.000
_cell.length_b   1.000
_cell.length_c   1.000
_cell.angle_alpha   90.00
_cell.angle_beta   90.00
_cell.angle_gamma   90.00
#
_symmetry.space_group_name_H-M   'P 1'
#
loop_
_entity.id
_entity.type
_entity.pdbx_description
1 polymer ?
#
loop_
_entity_poly.entity_id
_entity_poly.type
_entity_poly.pdbx_seq_one_letter_code
_entity_poly.pdbx_strand_id
1 'polypeptide(L)'
;MADGVRLEYAVPVAKAGDLNVQLILVPTLGTGADGKLRVGVSIDDGPVEVLTDLLTPAPNAADSQPKRDWNKAVEDNARTLTAHFPGVAAGRHVLKVWRIDDNVVLQRIVVGTGALPGNYLGGR
;
A
#
# COMPACT_ATOMS: atom_id res chain seq x y z
N MET A 1 8.78 -15.11 -2.83
CA MET A 1 7.37 -15.19 -3.29
C MET A 1 7.36 -16.06 -4.55
N ALA A 2 6.41 -16.98 -4.70
CA ALA A 2 6.59 -18.17 -5.54
C ALA A 2 6.85 -17.92 -7.03
N ASP A 3 6.36 -16.81 -7.59
CA ASP A 3 6.50 -16.47 -9.02
C ASP A 3 7.42 -15.27 -9.30
N GLY A 4 7.84 -14.54 -8.27
CA GLY A 4 8.74 -13.38 -8.39
C GLY A 4 8.16 -12.15 -9.09
N VAL A 5 6.85 -12.11 -9.34
CA VAL A 5 6.17 -11.03 -10.07
C VAL A 5 6.14 -9.76 -9.21
N ARG A 6 6.76 -8.69 -9.73
CA ARG A 6 6.87 -7.41 -9.02
C ARG A 6 7.07 -6.23 -9.97
N LEU A 7 6.78 -5.05 -9.46
CA LEU A 7 7.18 -3.76 -10.02
C LEU A 7 8.40 -3.25 -9.26
N GLU A 8 9.32 -2.57 -9.94
CA GLU A 8 10.50 -1.96 -9.33
C GLU A 8 10.59 -0.46 -9.66
N TYR A 9 10.83 0.37 -8.65
CA TYR A 9 10.90 1.82 -8.78
C TYR A 9 12.16 2.35 -8.11
N ALA A 10 12.88 3.24 -8.79
CA ALA A 10 14.02 3.94 -8.18
C ALA A 10 13.53 5.00 -7.18
N VAL A 11 14.06 4.96 -5.96
CA VAL A 11 13.75 5.89 -4.88
C VAL A 11 15.06 6.54 -4.39
N PRO A 12 15.35 7.79 -4.79
CA PRO A 12 16.47 8.53 -4.22
C PRO A 12 16.09 9.05 -2.82
N VAL A 13 16.88 8.67 -1.82
CA VAL A 13 16.73 9.12 -0.43
C VAL A 13 17.82 10.15 -0.12
N ALA A 14 17.43 11.41 0.06
CA ALA A 14 18.37 12.52 0.25
C ALA A 14 19.05 12.51 1.62
N LYS A 15 18.33 12.07 2.66
CA LYS A 15 18.82 12.00 4.03
C LYS A 15 18.36 10.67 4.64
N ALA A 16 19.27 10.00 5.34
CA ALA A 16 18.96 8.76 6.04
C ALA A 16 17.85 8.99 7.08
N GLY A 17 16.98 8.00 7.23
CA GLY A 17 15.86 8.05 8.18
C GLY A 17 14.75 7.08 7.81
N ASP A 18 13.63 7.21 8.51
CA ASP A 18 12.47 6.36 8.29
C ASP A 18 11.78 6.72 6.98
N LEU A 19 11.58 5.73 6.12
CA LEU A 19 10.93 5.85 4.83
C LEU A 19 9.51 5.30 4.91
N ASN A 20 8.54 6.15 4.61
CA ASN A 20 7.13 5.77 4.53
C ASN A 20 6.74 5.57 3.08
N VAL A 21 6.04 4.48 2.78
CA VAL A 21 5.55 4.15 1.44
C VAL A 21 4.05 3.95 1.50
N GLN A 22 3.29 4.82 0.83
CA GLN A 22 1.86 4.65 0.63
C GLN A 22 1.60 4.05 -0.74
N LEU A 23 0.86 2.94 -0.76
CA LEU A 23 0.23 2.40 -1.96
C LEU A 23 -1.21 2.88 -2.01
N ILE A 24 -1.55 3.65 -3.05
CA ILE A 24 -2.91 4.07 -3.33
C ILE A 24 -3.46 3.13 -4.39
N LEU A 25 -4.47 2.37 -3.99
CA LEU A 25 -5.07 1.29 -4.77
C LEU A 25 -6.49 1.68 -5.22
N VAL A 26 -6.94 1.10 -6.33
CA VAL A 26 -8.38 1.05 -6.63
C VAL A 26 -9.05 0.17 -5.57
N PRO A 27 -10.23 0.54 -5.03
CA PRO A 27 -10.85 -0.15 -3.90
C PRO A 27 -11.57 -1.44 -4.32
N THR A 28 -10.80 -2.43 -4.79
CA THR A 28 -11.29 -3.76 -5.11
C THR A 28 -11.58 -4.57 -3.84
N LEU A 29 -12.39 -5.64 -3.98
CA LEU A 29 -12.68 -6.58 -2.89
C LEU A 29 -11.82 -7.85 -3.01
N GLY A 30 -11.49 -8.44 -1.87
CA GLY A 30 -10.92 -9.79 -1.82
C GLY A 30 -11.97 -10.82 -2.26
N THR A 31 -11.63 -11.64 -3.24
CA THR A 31 -12.52 -12.69 -3.78
C THR A 31 -12.28 -14.07 -3.15
N GLY A 32 -11.25 -14.19 -2.31
CA GLY A 32 -10.96 -15.39 -1.54
C GLY A 32 -11.95 -15.59 -0.37
N ALA A 33 -11.92 -16.77 0.23
CA ALA A 33 -12.82 -17.13 1.33
C ALA A 33 -12.66 -16.27 2.59
N ASP A 34 -11.50 -15.65 2.80
CA ASP A 34 -11.24 -14.73 3.91
C ASP A 34 -11.53 -13.26 3.58
N GLY A 35 -11.90 -12.96 2.33
CA GLY A 35 -12.21 -11.61 1.85
C GLY A 35 -11.03 -10.64 1.84
N LYS A 36 -9.79 -11.12 2.09
CA LYS A 36 -8.61 -10.27 2.22
C LYS A 36 -7.95 -10.00 0.87
N LEU A 37 -7.22 -8.90 0.80
CA LEU A 37 -6.28 -8.60 -0.28
C LEU A 37 -4.90 -8.35 0.31
N ARG A 38 -3.88 -8.96 -0.26
CA ARG A 38 -2.49 -8.82 0.18
C ARG A 38 -1.62 -8.30 -0.95
N VAL A 39 -0.69 -7.43 -0.59
CA VAL A 39 0.35 -6.91 -1.47
C VAL A 39 1.66 -6.85 -0.69
N GLY A 40 2.77 -7.22 -1.33
CA GLY A 40 4.09 -7.14 -0.71
C GLY A 40 4.80 -5.84 -1.05
N VAL A 41 5.57 -5.29 -0.11
CA VAL A 41 6.42 -4.12 -0.32
C VAL A 41 7.80 -4.37 0.27
N SER A 42 8.86 -4.04 -0.46
CA SER A 42 10.23 -4.11 0.09
C SER A 42 11.12 -3.02 -0.47
N ILE A 43 12.21 -2.72 0.25
CA ILE A 43 13.30 -1.86 -0.22
C ILE A 43 14.52 -2.74 -0.48
N ASP A 44 15.14 -2.54 -1.65
CA ASP A 44 16.31 -3.28 -2.13
C ASP A 44 16.09 -4.80 -2.01
N ASP A 45 17.05 -5.52 -1.44
CA ASP A 45 16.97 -6.96 -1.16
C ASP A 45 16.56 -7.25 0.30
N GLY A 46 15.97 -6.24 0.97
CA GLY A 46 15.41 -6.35 2.30
C GLY A 46 14.16 -7.25 2.37
N PRO A 47 13.67 -7.52 3.59
CA PRO A 47 12.48 -8.35 3.78
C PRO A 47 11.25 -7.73 3.13
N VAL A 48 10.34 -8.60 2.67
CA VAL A 48 9.03 -8.19 2.14
C VAL A 48 8.06 -7.99 3.30
N GLU A 49 7.58 -6.76 3.45
CA GLU A 49 6.43 -6.43 4.31
C GLU A 49 5.14 -6.77 3.57
N VAL A 50 4.27 -7.58 4.17
CA VAL A 50 2.98 -7.94 3.59
C VAL A 50 1.88 -7.04 4.16
N LEU A 51 1.38 -6.14 3.33
CA LEU A 51 0.22 -5.32 3.65
C LEU A 51 -1.05 -6.13 3.38
N THR A 52 -1.91 -6.25 4.38
CA THR A 52 -3.19 -6.97 4.28
C THR A 52 -4.34 -6.00 4.46
N ASP A 53 -5.25 -6.00 3.51
CA ASP A 53 -6.47 -5.21 3.55
C ASP A 53 -7.70 -6.10 3.65
N LEU A 54 -8.73 -5.56 4.31
CA LEU A 54 -10.05 -6.17 4.43
C LEU A 54 -11.11 -5.09 4.32
N LEU A 55 -11.79 -5.07 3.18
CA LEU A 55 -12.95 -4.23 2.94
C LEU A 55 -14.21 -5.09 2.95
N THR A 56 -15.27 -4.61 3.61
CA THR A 56 -16.54 -5.33 3.68
C THR A 56 -17.67 -4.44 3.18
N PRO A 57 -18.40 -4.82 2.12
CA PRO A 57 -19.52 -4.05 1.61
C PRO A 57 -20.56 -3.74 2.70
N ALA A 58 -20.99 -2.47 2.77
CA ALA A 58 -21.86 -1.97 3.83
C ALA A 58 -22.98 -1.08 3.30
N PRO A 59 -23.96 -1.63 2.54
CA PRO A 59 -25.02 -0.84 1.91
C PRO A 59 -25.98 -0.19 2.91
N ASN A 60 -26.04 -0.69 4.15
CA ASN A 60 -27.02 -0.24 5.16
C ASN A 60 -26.33 0.38 6.39
N ALA A 61 -25.43 -0.37 7.05
CA ALA A 61 -24.79 0.05 8.29
C ALA A 61 -23.30 -0.32 8.32
N ALA A 62 -22.47 0.61 8.81
CA ALA A 62 -21.02 0.45 8.96
C ALA A 62 -20.60 0.22 10.42
N ASP A 63 -21.13 -0.86 11.00
CA ASP A 63 -20.94 -1.27 12.41
C ASP A 63 -19.52 -1.77 12.74
N SER A 64 -18.67 -2.00 11.75
CA SER A 64 -17.31 -2.52 11.91
C SER A 64 -16.30 -1.69 11.10
N GLN A 65 -15.02 -1.78 11.47
CA GLN A 65 -13.98 -1.01 10.78
C GLN A 65 -13.87 -1.37 9.29
N PRO A 66 -13.86 -2.65 8.87
CA PRO A 66 -13.83 -3.02 7.45
C PRO A 66 -15.00 -2.45 6.63
N LYS A 67 -16.16 -2.27 7.26
CA LYS A 67 -17.33 -1.64 6.63
C LYS A 67 -17.21 -0.13 6.51
N ARG A 68 -16.69 0.54 7.54
CA ARG A 68 -16.39 1.99 7.48
C ARG A 68 -15.32 2.29 6.44
N ASP A 69 -14.28 1.46 6.43
CA ASP A 69 -13.19 1.50 5.47
C ASP A 69 -13.69 1.31 4.04
N TRP A 70 -14.61 0.36 3.81
CA TRP A 70 -15.25 0.18 2.50
C TRP A 70 -15.98 1.45 2.06
N ASN A 71 -16.82 2.03 2.90
CA ASN A 71 -17.57 3.23 2.55
C ASN A 71 -16.64 4.39 2.19
N LYS A 72 -15.60 4.63 3.00
CA LYS A 72 -14.61 5.66 2.72
C LYS A 72 -13.86 5.40 1.41
N ALA A 73 -13.48 4.15 1.16
CA ALA A 73 -12.75 3.77 -0.03
C ALA A 73 -13.59 3.94 -1.31
N VAL A 74 -14.90 3.69 -1.22
CA VAL A 74 -15.86 3.96 -2.31
C VAL A 74 -16.06 5.46 -2.51
N GLU A 75 -16.24 6.24 -1.45
CA GLU A 75 -16.39 7.70 -1.50
C GLU A 75 -15.16 8.38 -2.14
N ASP A 76 -13.96 7.90 -1.83
CA ASP A 76 -12.70 8.41 -2.37
C ASP A 76 -12.34 7.82 -3.74
N ASN A 77 -12.99 6.73 -4.13
CA ASN A 77 -12.55 5.83 -5.19
C ASN A 77 -11.07 5.42 -5.05
N ALA A 78 -10.62 5.22 -3.81
CA ALA A 78 -9.22 4.94 -3.48
C ALA A 78 -9.08 4.24 -2.12
N ARG A 79 -8.07 3.38 -2.00
CA ARG A 79 -7.69 2.72 -0.74
C ARG A 79 -6.18 2.82 -0.52
N THR A 80 -5.78 3.44 0.58
CA THR A 80 -4.36 3.64 0.91
C THR A 80 -3.88 2.62 1.93
N LEU A 81 -2.82 1.88 1.60
CA LEU A 81 -2.07 1.04 2.52
C LEU A 81 -0.67 1.62 2.72
N THR A 82 -0.14 1.58 3.94
CA THR A 82 1.18 2.16 4.26
C THR A 82 2.14 1.08 4.75
N ALA A 83 3.34 1.08 4.18
CA ALA A 83 4.50 0.32 4.68
C ALA A 83 5.52 1.27 5.30
N HIS A 84 6.24 0.77 6.32
CA HIS A 84 7.16 1.57 7.13
C HIS A 84 8.55 0.92 7.17
N PHE A 85 9.54 1.59 6.58
CA PHE A 85 10.93 1.10 6.53
C PHE A 85 11.82 1.98 7.42
N PRO A 86 12.19 1.51 8.63
CA PRO A 86 13.01 2.31 9.54
C PRO A 86 14.47 2.38 9.10
N GLY A 87 15.11 3.52 9.37
CA GLY A 87 16.57 3.65 9.24
C GLY A 87 17.14 3.43 7.83
N VAL A 88 16.38 3.75 6.78
CA VAL A 88 16.85 3.66 5.39
C VAL A 88 17.99 4.66 5.18
N ALA A 89 19.09 4.20 4.57
CA ALA A 89 20.26 5.03 4.34
C ALA A 89 19.98 6.17 3.33
N ALA A 90 20.84 7.20 3.32
CA ALA A 90 20.85 8.13 2.20
C ALA A 90 21.45 7.45 0.97
N GLY A 91 20.86 7.62 -0.20
CA GLY A 91 21.36 7.01 -1.42
C GLY A 91 20.27 6.57 -2.39
N ARG A 92 20.65 5.68 -3.30
CA ARG A 92 19.77 5.11 -4.32
C ARG A 92 19.21 3.81 -3.79
N HIS A 93 17.88 3.73 -3.73
CA HIS A 93 17.16 2.52 -3.33
C HIS A 93 16.23 2.07 -4.44
N VAL A 94 15.83 0.80 -4.38
CA VAL A 94 14.79 0.22 -5.23
C VAL A 94 13.61 -0.17 -4.36
N LEU A 95 12.46 0.47 -4.58
CA LEU A 95 11.18 0.03 -4.03
C LEU A 95 10.63 -1.09 -4.92
N LYS A 96 10.30 -2.22 -4.30
CA LYS A 96 9.65 -3.36 -4.95
C LYS A 96 8.23 -3.50 -4.44
N VAL A 97 7.26 -3.58 -5.36
CA VAL A 97 5.85 -3.90 -5.05
C VAL A 97 5.54 -5.27 -5.63
N TRP A 98 5.22 -6.22 -4.77
CA TRP A 98 5.10 -7.63 -5.09
C TRP A 98 3.65 -8.07 -5.19
N ARG A 99 3.35 -8.86 -6.23
CA ARG A 99 2.07 -9.55 -6.35
C ARG A 99 1.97 -10.64 -5.27
N ILE A 100 0.85 -10.67 -4.55
CA ILE A 100 0.43 -11.79 -3.71
C ILE A 100 -0.94 -12.26 -4.17
N ASP A 101 -1.93 -11.37 -4.09
CA ASP A 101 -3.29 -11.63 -4.54
C ASP A 101 -3.58 -10.88 -5.85
N ASP A 102 -4.38 -11.47 -6.73
CA ASP A 102 -4.54 -11.03 -8.13
C ASP A 102 -5.38 -9.79 -8.31
N ASN A 103 -6.23 -9.46 -7.33
CA ASN A 103 -7.20 -8.37 -7.45
C ASN A 103 -6.65 -7.04 -6.89
N VAL A 104 -5.33 -6.90 -6.75
CA VAL A 104 -4.70 -5.64 -6.31
C VAL A 104 -4.39 -4.77 -7.51
N VAL A 105 -5.04 -3.60 -7.59
CA VAL A 105 -4.83 -2.64 -8.68
C VAL A 105 -4.16 -1.38 -8.13
N LEU A 106 -2.87 -1.24 -8.40
CA LEU A 106 -2.06 -0.09 -7.97
C LEU A 106 -2.31 1.12 -8.88
N GLN A 107 -2.73 2.24 -8.29
CA GLN A 107 -2.95 3.50 -8.99
C GLN A 107 -1.80 4.49 -8.79
N ARG A 108 -1.25 4.58 -7.57
CA ARG A 108 -0.15 5.51 -7.25
C ARG A 108 0.68 5.00 -6.08
N ILE A 109 1.96 5.38 -6.07
CA ILE A 109 2.87 5.22 -4.94
C ILE A 109 3.29 6.62 -4.46
N VAL A 110 3.24 6.85 -3.15
CA VAL A 110 3.80 8.05 -2.51
C VAL A 110 4.90 7.59 -1.56
N VAL A 111 6.09 8.15 -1.72
CA VAL A 111 7.26 7.79 -0.90
C VAL A 111 7.86 9.05 -0.31
N GLY A 112 8.27 8.98 0.96
CA GLY A 112 8.88 10.12 1.62
C GLY A 112 9.50 9.76 2.96
N THR A 113 10.53 10.50 3.32
CA THR A 113 11.16 10.42 4.64
C THR A 113 10.39 11.29 5.63
N GLY A 114 9.95 10.73 6.76
CA GLY A 114 9.08 11.43 7.72
C GLY A 114 7.60 11.46 7.32
N ALA A 115 6.81 12.36 7.93
CA ALA A 115 5.36 12.39 7.73
C ALA A 115 4.98 12.72 6.28
N LEU A 116 4.16 11.85 5.67
CA LEU A 116 3.65 12.05 4.31
C LEU A 116 2.50 13.06 4.31
N PRO A 117 2.37 13.90 3.27
CA PRO A 117 1.28 14.87 3.17
C PRO A 117 -0.08 14.15 3.02
N GLY A 118 -0.98 14.39 3.97
CA GLY A 118 -2.36 13.89 3.93
C GLY A 118 -3.28 14.75 3.08
N ASN A 119 -3.01 14.89 1.78
CA ASN A 119 -3.95 15.54 0.86
C ASN A 119 -4.78 14.51 0.09
N TYR A 120 -5.98 14.91 -0.34
CA TYR A 120 -6.99 14.00 -0.94
C TYR A 120 -6.46 13.20 -2.14
N LEU A 121 -5.50 13.74 -2.89
CA LEU A 121 -4.94 13.10 -4.08
C LEU A 121 -3.58 12.44 -3.85
N GLY A 122 -3.03 12.42 -2.63
CA GLY A 122 -1.76 11.75 -2.33
C GLY A 122 -0.50 12.47 -2.81
N GLY A 123 -0.42 13.79 -2.71
CA GLY A 123 0.79 14.55 -3.08
C GLY A 123 0.99 14.67 -4.60
N ARG A 124 1.90 15.55 -5.01
CA ARG A 124 2.31 15.74 -6.40
C ARG A 124 3.78 15.44 -6.54
#